data_AF-A0A930RCS4-F1
#
_entry.id   AF-A0A930RCS4-F1
#
_cell.length_a   1.000
_cell.length_b   1.000
_cell.length_c   1.000
_cell.angle_alpha   90.00
_cell.angle_beta   90.00
_cell.angle_gamma   90.00
#
_symmetry.space_group_name_H-M   'P 1'
#
loop_
_entity.id
_entity.type
_entity.pdbx_description
1 polymer ?
#
loop_
_entity_poly.entity_id
_entity_poly.type
_entity_poly.pdbx_seq_one_letter_code
_entity_poly.pdbx_strand_id
1 'polypeptide(L)'
;MKRTLPFLAVLFFFYLLFYEIVQVIPMKELLRKGLMIQNIFVYSPLTTVLVAAIYTGLYGFSHRFLLLVTLMFFVTILTFGEWILLYHAIYFICVLVGTGLGYGVFRWRRGTQ
;
A
#
# COMPACT_ATOMS: atom_id res chain seq x y z
N MET A 1 8.00 8.08 14.37
CA MET A 1 8.59 7.23 13.31
C MET A 1 8.59 5.74 13.65
N LYS A 2 9.04 5.30 14.85
CA LYS A 2 9.13 3.85 15.20
C LYS A 2 7.83 3.05 14.97
N ARG A 3 6.64 3.62 15.24
CA ARG A 3 5.34 2.96 15.06
C ARG A 3 4.86 2.86 13.62
N THR A 4 5.36 3.72 12.74
CA THR A 4 4.97 3.80 11.32
C THR A 4 5.79 2.85 10.46
N LEU A 5 7.03 2.58 10.89
CA LEU A 5 8.00 1.73 10.19
C LEU A 5 7.46 0.34 9.79
N PRO A 6 6.78 -0.44 10.66
CA PRO A 6 6.26 -1.75 10.26
C PRO A 6 5.21 -1.66 9.14
N PHE A 7 4.37 -0.63 9.16
CA PHE A 7 3.35 -0.41 8.13
C PHE A 7 3.98 -0.05 6.79
N LEU A 8 4.99 0.82 6.81
CA LEU A 8 5.75 1.17 5.61
C LEU A 8 6.55 -0.04 5.09
N ALA A 9 7.10 -0.89 5.96
CA ALA A 9 7.80 -2.10 5.53
C ALA A 9 6.89 -3.06 4.75
N VAL A 10 5.63 -3.22 5.18
CA VAL A 10 4.64 -4.02 4.45
C VAL A 10 4.36 -3.42 3.07
N LEU A 11 4.15 -2.11 2.96
CA LEU A 11 3.94 -1.47 1.66
C LEU A 11 5.17 -1.59 0.76
N PHE A 12 6.36 -1.43 1.34
CA PHE A 12 7.63 -1.52 0.61
C PHE A 12 7.83 -2.91 0.02
N PHE A 13 7.43 -3.94 0.78
CA PHE A 13 7.46 -5.32 0.30
C PHE A 13 6.63 -5.47 -0.98
N PHE A 14 5.36 -5.05 -0.98
CA PHE A 14 4.48 -5.22 -2.14
C PHE A 14 4.87 -4.30 -3.32
N TYR A 15 5.43 -3.12 -3.05
CA TYR A 15 5.77 -2.14 -4.08
C TYR A 15 7.09 -2.40 -4.78
N LEU A 16 8.03 -3.09 -4.14
CA LEU A 16 9.35 -3.33 -4.71
C LEU A 16 9.81 -4.77 -4.51
N LEU A 17 9.93 -5.24 -3.27
CA LEU A 17 10.59 -6.51 -2.98
C LEU A 17 9.86 -7.72 -3.59
N PHE A 18 8.53 -7.66 -3.67
CA PHE A 18 7.70 -8.68 -4.29
C PHE A 18 8.11 -8.93 -5.74
N TYR A 19 8.37 -7.86 -6.50
CA TYR A 19 8.75 -7.97 -7.91
C TYR A 19 10.11 -8.66 -8.07
N GLU A 20 11.10 -8.28 -7.25
CA GLU A 20 12.42 -8.92 -7.22
C GLU A 20 12.32 -10.41 -6.90
N ILE A 21 11.55 -10.77 -5.86
CA ILE A 21 11.36 -12.16 -5.45
C ILE A 21 10.71 -12.99 -6.56
N VAL A 22 9.65 -12.46 -7.19
CA VAL A 22 8.92 -13.16 -8.26
C VAL A 22 9.79 -13.38 -9.51
N GLN A 23 10.80 -12.53 -9.74
CA GLN A 23 11.76 -12.73 -10.84
C GLN A 23 12.75 -13.87 -10.56
N VAL A 24 13.20 -14.01 -9.30
CA VAL A 24 14.22 -15.01 -8.91
C VAL A 24 13.63 -16.41 -8.74
N ILE A 25 12.37 -16.52 -8.31
CA ILE A 25 11.74 -17.84 -8.09
C ILE A 25 11.57 -18.59 -9.42
N PRO A 26 12.01 -19.87 -9.51
CA PRO A 26 11.78 -20.71 -10.66
C PRO A 26 10.29 -21.07 -10.75
N MET A 27 9.59 -20.47 -11.69
CA MET A 27 8.16 -20.70 -11.93
C MET A 27 7.84 -20.60 -13.43
N LYS A 28 6.71 -21.21 -13.83
CA LYS A 28 6.21 -21.09 -15.21
C LYS A 28 5.96 -19.62 -15.56
N GLU A 29 6.33 -19.21 -16.77
CA GLU A 29 6.24 -17.81 -17.19
C GLU A 29 4.82 -17.24 -17.12
N LEU A 30 3.81 -18.06 -17.46
CA LEU A 30 2.40 -17.69 -17.34
C LEU A 30 2.01 -17.34 -15.90
N LEU A 31 2.48 -18.14 -14.94
CA LEU A 31 2.22 -17.94 -13.52
C LEU A 31 2.93 -16.68 -13.01
N ARG A 32 4.17 -16.44 -13.45
CA ARG A 32 4.93 -15.22 -13.15
C ARG A 32 4.19 -13.96 -13.60
N LYS A 33 3.77 -13.90 -14.87
CA LYS A 33 3.02 -12.77 -15.42
C LYS A 33 1.70 -12.56 -14.65
N GLY A 34 1.00 -13.65 -14.33
CA GLY A 34 -0.21 -13.62 -13.51
C GLY A 34 0.03 -12.97 -12.15
N LEU A 35 1.08 -13.36 -11.42
CA LEU A 35 1.41 -12.76 -10.11
C LEU A 35 1.76 -11.27 -10.21
N MET A 36 2.53 -10.87 -11.24
CA MET A 36 2.88 -9.46 -11.42
C MET A 36 1.63 -8.60 -11.63
N ILE A 37 0.74 -9.04 -12.52
CA ILE A 37 -0.53 -8.35 -12.80
C ILE A 37 -1.41 -8.31 -11.55
N GLN A 38 -1.58 -9.43 -10.86
CA GLN A 38 -2.37 -9.46 -9.63
C GLN A 38 -1.78 -8.56 -8.54
N ASN A 39 -0.45 -8.44 -8.44
CA ASN A 39 0.14 -7.54 -7.47
C ASN A 39 -0.19 -6.07 -7.79
N ILE A 40 -0.07 -5.67 -9.05
CA ILE A 40 -0.36 -4.30 -9.49
C ILE A 40 -1.82 -3.93 -9.22
N PHE A 41 -2.76 -4.79 -9.62
CA PHE A 41 -4.18 -4.46 -9.63
C PHE A 41 -4.94 -4.88 -8.38
N VAL A 42 -4.43 -5.84 -7.61
CA VAL A 42 -5.14 -6.43 -6.46
C VAL A 42 -4.32 -6.31 -5.19
N TYR A 43 -3.18 -6.98 -5.08
CA TYR A 43 -2.50 -7.13 -3.79
C TYR A 43 -1.93 -5.81 -3.26
N SER A 44 -1.28 -5.01 -4.10
CA SER A 44 -0.74 -3.69 -3.73
C SER A 44 -1.84 -2.69 -3.32
N PRO A 45 -2.89 -2.46 -4.13
CA PRO A 45 -3.97 -1.55 -3.73
C PRO A 45 -4.74 -2.05 -2.50
N LEU A 46 -5.04 -3.36 -2.41
CA LEU A 46 -5.70 -3.93 -1.24
C LEU A 46 -4.86 -3.75 0.03
N THR A 47 -3.57 -4.07 -0.04
CA THR A 47 -2.64 -3.90 1.10
C THR A 47 -2.56 -2.43 1.51
N THR A 48 -2.59 -1.50 0.56
CA THR A 48 -2.60 -0.06 0.84
C THR A 48 -3.83 0.36 1.63
N VAL A 49 -5.01 -0.09 1.21
CA VAL A 49 -6.27 0.16 1.95
C VAL A 49 -6.17 -0.41 3.37
N LEU A 50 -5.75 -1.68 3.51
CA LEU A 50 -5.67 -2.36 4.81
C LEU A 50 -4.67 -1.69 5.75
N VAL A 51 -3.45 -1.44 5.28
CA VAL A 51 -2.39 -0.80 6.06
C VAL A 51 -2.83 0.59 6.52
N ALA A 52 -3.42 1.39 5.63
CA ALA A 52 -3.91 2.72 5.98
C ALA A 52 -5.08 2.67 6.97
N ALA A 53 -6.01 1.73 6.80
CA ALA A 53 -7.14 1.53 7.70
C ALA A 53 -6.71 1.08 9.09
N ILE A 54 -5.80 0.11 9.19
CA ILE A 54 -5.28 -0.38 10.47
C ILE A 54 -4.48 0.72 11.17
N TYR A 55 -3.55 1.38 10.47
CA TYR A 55 -2.75 2.45 11.05
C TYR A 55 -3.64 3.58 11.59
N THR A 56 -4.55 4.07 10.77
CA THR A 56 -5.42 5.20 11.13
C THR A 56 -6.46 4.80 12.17
N GLY A 57 -6.94 3.55 12.09
CA GLY A 57 -7.79 2.95 13.11
C GLY A 57 -7.13 3.00 14.47
N LEU A 58 -5.86 2.56 14.57
CA LEU A 58 -5.11 2.48 15.82
C LEU A 58 -4.66 3.85 16.35
N TYR A 59 -4.13 4.71 15.49
CA TYR A 59 -3.40 5.91 15.89
C TYR A 59 -4.10 7.24 15.53
N GLY A 60 -5.24 7.17 14.82
CA GLY A 60 -5.93 8.34 14.28
C GLY A 60 -5.30 8.85 12.98
N PHE A 61 -5.89 9.93 12.43
CA PHE A 61 -5.44 10.54 11.18
C PHE A 61 -4.06 11.18 11.33
N SER A 62 -3.16 10.91 10.38
CA SER A 62 -1.80 11.47 10.37
C SER A 62 -1.37 11.91 8.98
N HIS A 63 -1.22 13.22 8.80
CA HIS A 63 -0.70 13.82 7.57
C HIS A 63 0.71 13.32 7.24
N ARG A 64 1.55 13.08 8.25
CA ARG A 64 2.91 12.55 8.06
C ARG A 64 2.90 11.14 7.51
N PHE A 65 1.97 10.30 7.97
CA PHE A 65 1.82 8.94 7.45
C PHE A 65 1.35 8.96 6.01
N LEU A 66 0.31 9.75 5.72
CA LEU A 66 -0.21 9.90 4.36
C LEU A 66 0.90 10.36 3.40
N LEU A 67 1.67 11.40 3.78
CA LEU A 67 2.79 11.89 2.98
C LEU A 67 3.84 10.80 2.74
N LEU A 68 4.26 10.06 3.77
CA LEU A 68 5.23 8.97 3.62
C LEU A 68 4.73 7.86 2.70
N VAL A 69 3.46 7.46 2.81
CA VAL A 69 2.86 6.45 1.93
C VAL A 69 2.75 6.96 0.49
N THR A 70 2.36 8.21 0.29
CA THR A 70 2.34 8.83 -1.04
C THR A 70 3.74 8.92 -1.64
N LEU A 71 4.75 9.24 -0.84
CA LEU A 71 6.15 9.26 -1.27
C LEU A 71 6.62 7.85 -1.69
N MET A 72 6.16 6.81 -0.99
CA MET A 72 6.46 5.43 -1.36
C MET A 72 5.89 5.01 -2.72
N PHE A 73 4.83 5.66 -3.22
CA PHE A 73 4.37 5.37 -4.58
C PHE A 73 5.43 5.72 -5.61
N PHE A 74 6.27 6.73 -5.38
CA PHE A 74 7.38 7.05 -6.29
C PHE A 74 8.42 5.93 -6.38
N VAL A 75 8.50 5.03 -5.39
CA VAL A 75 9.37 3.83 -5.50
C VAL A 75 8.87 2.91 -6.62
N THR A 76 7.56 2.84 -6.85
CA THR A 76 6.97 2.06 -7.94
C THR A 76 7.31 2.61 -9.32
N ILE A 77 7.77 3.87 -9.43
CA ILE A 77 8.25 4.45 -10.69
C ILE A 77 9.50 3.71 -11.19
N LEU A 78 10.37 3.29 -10.28
CA LEU A 78 11.56 2.52 -10.62
C LEU A 78 11.20 1.13 -11.17
N THR A 79 10.05 0.61 -10.78
CA THR A 79 9.58 -0.74 -11.11
C THR A 79 8.74 -0.76 -12.38
N PHE A 80 8.04 0.33 -12.69
CA PHE A 80 7.09 0.44 -13.81
C PHE A 80 7.41 1.65 -14.67
N GLY A 81 7.88 1.44 -15.90
CA GLY A 81 8.13 2.56 -16.81
C GLY A 81 6.86 3.23 -17.34
N GLU A 82 5.88 2.45 -17.79
CA GLU A 82 4.65 2.96 -18.43
C GLU A 82 3.45 2.99 -17.45
N TRP A 83 2.51 3.93 -17.67
CA TRP A 83 1.25 4.07 -16.91
C TRP A 83 1.37 4.45 -15.42
N ILE A 84 2.56 4.89 -15.00
CA ILE A 84 2.88 5.37 -13.64
C ILE A 84 1.82 6.26 -13.01
N LEU A 85 1.32 7.24 -13.76
CA LEU A 85 0.40 8.25 -13.23
C LEU A 85 -0.95 7.64 -12.89
N LEU A 86 -1.43 6.68 -13.69
CA LEU A 86 -2.69 5.98 -13.45
C LEU A 86 -2.59 5.13 -12.18
N TYR A 87 -1.50 4.37 -12.02
CA TYR A 87 -1.28 3.56 -10.82
C TYR A 87 -1.11 4.42 -9.56
N HIS A 88 -0.41 5.56 -9.68
CA HIS A 88 -0.31 6.53 -8.59
C HIS A 88 -1.67 7.05 -8.18
N ALA A 89 -2.53 7.43 -9.13
CA ALA A 89 -3.87 7.91 -8.83
C ALA A 89 -4.71 6.84 -8.11
N ILE A 90 -4.66 5.59 -8.58
CA ILE A 90 -5.38 4.46 -7.97
C ILE A 90 -4.88 4.21 -6.54
N TYR A 91 -3.57 4.13 -6.34
CA TYR A 91 -2.99 3.89 -5.02
C TYR A 91 -3.22 5.07 -4.06
N PHE A 92 -3.27 6.29 -4.60
CA PHE A 92 -3.63 7.48 -3.84
C PHE A 92 -5.09 7.43 -3.37
N ILE A 93 -6.03 7.04 -4.24
CA ILE A 93 -7.41 6.81 -3.84
C ILE A 93 -7.49 5.69 -2.79
N CYS A 94 -6.74 4.61 -2.96
CA CYS A 94 -6.71 3.49 -2.01
C CYS A 94 -6.25 3.92 -0.60
N VAL A 95 -5.17 4.71 -0.50
CA VAL A 95 -4.71 5.20 0.81
C VAL A 95 -5.72 6.15 1.45
N LEU A 96 -6.41 6.98 0.66
CA LEU A 96 -7.47 7.87 1.18
C LEU A 96 -8.67 7.06 1.69
N VAL A 97 -9.13 6.06 0.94
CA VAL A 97 -10.21 5.16 1.35
C VAL A 97 -9.83 4.43 2.63
N GLY A 98 -8.65 3.81 2.68
CA GLY A 98 -8.18 3.11 3.88
C GLY A 98 -8.08 4.05 5.09
N THR A 99 -7.49 5.23 4.91
CA THR A 99 -7.39 6.23 5.97
C THR A 99 -8.77 6.71 6.45
N GLY A 100 -9.72 6.93 5.54
CA GLY A 100 -11.09 7.32 5.88
C GLY A 100 -11.80 6.24 6.71
N LEU A 101 -11.72 4.98 6.27
CA LEU A 101 -12.29 3.83 6.98
C LEU A 101 -11.66 3.68 8.38
N GLY A 102 -10.33 3.72 8.45
CA GLY A 102 -9.61 3.64 9.71
C GLY A 102 -9.98 4.79 10.67
N TYR A 103 -10.08 6.01 10.16
CA TYR A 103 -10.50 7.15 10.96
C TYR A 103 -11.92 7.02 11.50
N GLY A 104 -12.85 6.47 10.69
CA GLY A 104 -14.20 6.14 11.13
C GLY A 104 -14.19 5.17 12.32
N VAL A 105 -13.39 4.10 12.24
CA VAL A 105 -13.21 3.14 13.34
C VAL A 105 -12.57 3.81 14.57
N PHE A 106 -11.55 4.64 14.38
CA PHE A 106 -10.92 5.38 15.47
C PHE A 106 -11.92 6.27 16.21
N ARG A 107 -12.76 6.99 15.47
CA ARG A 107 -13.82 7.83 16.05
C ARG A 107 -14.86 7.00 16.80
N TRP A 108 -15.30 5.87 16.24
CA TRP A 108 -16.24 4.97 16.90
C TRP A 108 -15.72 4.51 18.26
N ARG A 109 -14.46 4.02 18.31
CA ARG A 109 -13.82 3.55 19.55
C ARG A 109 -13.65 4.65 20.61
N ARG A 110 -13.46 5.91 20.18
CA ARG A 110 -13.34 7.06 21.09
C ARG A 110 -14.68 7.65 21.55
N GLY A 111 -15.77 7.44 20.79
CA GLY A 111 -17.11 7.86 21.19
C GLY A 111 -17.84 6.85 22.07
N THR A 112 -17.30 5.65 22.23
CA THR A 112 -17.81 4.58 23.12
C THR A 112 -17.06 4.47 24.45
N GLN A 113 -16.05 5.32 24.68
CA GLN A 113 -15.38 5.52 25.98
C GLN A 113 -15.82 6.84 26.59
#